data_AF-A0A495AF72-F1
#
_entry.id   AF-A0A495AF72-F1
#
_cell.length_a   1.000
_cell.length_b   1.000
_cell.length_c   1.000
_cell.angle_alpha   90.00
_cell.angle_beta   90.00
_cell.angle_gamma   90.00
#
_symmetry.space_group_name_H-M   'P 1'
#
loop_
_entity.id
_entity.type
_entity.pdbx_description
1 polymer ?
#
loop_
_entity_poly.entity_id
_entity_poly.type
_entity_poly.pdbx_seq_one_letter_code
_entity_poly.pdbx_strand_id
1 'polypeptide(L)'
;MESKSREQFEAWFNPKKESMKSCGLGMMHIRRTHDIAWESWLASRAAIVVELPEMLDYELLDEKSVKASMRAAGITVKGEGDGKA
;
A
#
# COMPACT_ATOMS: atom_id res chain seq x y z
N MET A 1 -5.73 4.62 10.98
CA MET A 1 -5.13 4.22 9.67
C MET A 1 -5.85 3.00 9.08
N GLU A 2 -6.26 2.04 9.91
CA GLU A 2 -6.97 0.83 9.46
C GLU A 2 -8.29 1.09 8.70
N SER A 3 -9.10 2.07 9.13
CA SER A 3 -10.38 2.40 8.49
C SER A 3 -10.24 2.78 7.01
N LYS A 4 -9.29 3.66 6.69
CA LYS A 4 -9.03 4.08 5.29
C LYS A 4 -8.48 2.95 4.42
N SER A 5 -7.64 2.06 4.97
CA SER A 5 -7.13 0.90 4.24
C SER A 5 -8.25 -0.10 3.93
N ARG A 6 -9.15 -0.30 4.90
CA ARG A 6 -10.33 -1.16 4.74
C ARG A 6 -11.30 -0.62 3.70
N GLU A 7 -11.62 0.67 3.75
CA GLU A 7 -12.48 1.32 2.75
C GLU A 7 -11.93 1.17 1.32
N GLN A 8 -10.63 1.41 1.14
CA GLN A 8 -9.97 1.25 -0.17
C GLN A 8 -9.99 -0.20 -0.66
N PHE A 9 -9.80 -1.16 0.24
CA PHE A 9 -9.90 -2.57 -0.10
C PHE A 9 -11.33 -2.96 -0.50
N GLU A 10 -12.34 -2.58 0.27
CA GLU A 10 -13.74 -2.93 -0.04
C GLU A 10 -14.18 -2.27 -1.36
N ALA A 11 -13.76 -1.02 -1.62
CA ALA A 11 -13.99 -0.37 -2.91
C ALA A 11 -13.37 -1.14 -4.09
N TRP A 12 -12.18 -1.72 -3.90
CA TRP A 12 -11.52 -2.56 -4.91
C TRP A 12 -12.15 -3.96 -5.04
N PHE A 13 -12.60 -4.57 -3.93
CA PHE A 13 -13.11 -5.94 -3.92
C PHE A 13 -14.58 -6.04 -4.32
N ASN A 14 -15.41 -5.05 -4.00
CA ASN A 14 -16.85 -5.07 -4.25
C ASN A 14 -17.24 -5.37 -5.71
N PRO A 15 -16.62 -4.74 -6.73
CA PRO A 15 -16.92 -5.09 -8.13
C PRO A 15 -16.64 -6.57 -8.45
N LYS A 16 -15.56 -7.14 -7.88
CA LYS A 16 -15.21 -8.55 -8.06
C LYS A 16 -16.20 -9.46 -7.34
N LYS A 17 -16.63 -9.08 -6.13
CA LYS A 17 -17.66 -9.79 -5.38
C LYS A 17 -18.97 -9.89 -6.16
N GLU A 18 -19.41 -8.80 -6.78
CA GLU A 18 -20.62 -8.82 -7.62
C GLU A 18 -20.45 -9.68 -8.86
N SER A 19 -19.28 -9.65 -9.51
CA SER A 19 -18.97 -10.57 -10.62
C SER A 19 -18.94 -12.04 -10.17
N MET A 20 -18.44 -12.36 -8.98
CA MET A 20 -18.44 -13.74 -8.49
C MET A 20 -19.87 -14.23 -8.23
N LYS A 21 -20.73 -13.37 -7.68
CA LYS A 21 -22.15 -13.70 -7.50
C LYS A 21 -22.85 -13.93 -8.84
N SER A 22 -22.61 -13.09 -9.84
CA SER A 22 -23.24 -13.26 -11.17
C SER A 22 -22.76 -14.52 -11.89
N CYS A 23 -21.54 -14.98 -11.62
CA CYS A 23 -21.02 -16.27 -12.08
C CYS A 23 -21.51 -17.48 -11.25
N GLY A 24 -22.41 -17.27 -10.27
CA GLY A 24 -23.00 -18.35 -9.48
C GLY A 24 -22.10 -18.91 -8.36
N LEU A 25 -21.04 -18.21 -7.97
CA LEU A 25 -20.20 -18.67 -6.86
C LEU A 25 -20.95 -18.54 -5.53
N GLY A 26 -20.87 -19.61 -4.72
CA GLY A 26 -21.48 -19.63 -3.40
C GLY A 26 -20.81 -18.66 -2.41
N MET A 27 -21.59 -18.19 -1.44
CA MET A 27 -21.15 -17.18 -0.45
C MET A 27 -19.93 -17.63 0.37
N MET A 28 -19.80 -18.93 0.65
CA MET A 28 -18.63 -19.48 1.35
C MET A 28 -17.34 -19.29 0.56
N HIS A 29 -17.38 -19.49 -0.77
CA HIS A 29 -16.22 -19.27 -1.62
C HIS A 29 -15.86 -17.79 -1.70
N ILE A 30 -16.87 -16.94 -1.90
CA ILE A 30 -16.69 -15.49 -1.94
C ILE A 30 -16.06 -14.96 -0.65
N ARG A 31 -16.52 -15.46 0.51
CA ARG A 31 -15.96 -15.09 1.82
C ARG A 31 -14.50 -15.52 1.95
N ARG A 32 -14.16 -16.76 1.59
CA ARG A 32 -12.77 -17.23 1.66
C ARG A 32 -11.85 -16.41 0.75
N THR A 33 -12.30 -16.06 -0.44
CA THR A 33 -11.55 -15.21 -1.37
C THR A 33 -11.39 -13.78 -0.83
N HIS A 34 -12.41 -13.25 -0.16
CA HIS A 34 -12.34 -11.94 0.52
C HIS A 34 -11.27 -11.94 1.61
N ASP A 35 -11.28 -12.93 2.51
CA ASP A 35 -10.33 -13.02 3.62
C ASP A 35 -8.87 -13.11 3.11
N ILE A 36 -8.59 -13.99 2.14
CA ILE A 36 -7.24 -14.13 1.53
C ILE A 36 -6.82 -12.83 0.84
N ALA A 37 -7.73 -12.20 0.10
CA ALA A 37 -7.43 -10.95 -0.59
C ALA A 37 -7.16 -9.81 0.41
N TRP A 38 -7.85 -9.80 1.55
CA TRP A 38 -7.63 -8.82 2.61
C TRP A 38 -6.27 -8.99 3.28
N GLU A 39 -5.88 -10.23 3.61
CA GLU A 39 -4.55 -10.53 4.16
C GLU A 39 -3.45 -10.13 3.19
N SER A 40 -3.60 -10.47 1.90
CA SER A 40 -2.65 -10.10 0.85
C SER A 40 -2.57 -8.58 0.67
N TRP A 41 -3.71 -7.90 0.75
CA TRP A 41 -3.79 -6.44 0.67
C TRP A 41 -3.03 -5.78 1.82
N LEU A 42 -3.23 -6.26 3.05
CA LEU A 42 -2.50 -5.79 4.23
C LEU A 42 -0.99 -6.07 4.09
N ALA A 43 -0.60 -7.28 3.67
CA ALA A 43 0.80 -7.65 3.48
C ALA A 43 1.50 -6.75 2.45
N SER A 44 0.83 -6.46 1.32
CA SER A 44 1.37 -5.57 0.28
C SER A 44 1.56 -4.10 0.74
N ARG A 45 0.89 -3.72 1.83
CA ARG A 45 0.84 -2.35 2.36
C ARG A 45 1.45 -2.24 3.75
N ALA A 46 2.03 -3.31 4.27
CA ALA A 46 2.87 -3.22 5.46
C ALA A 46 3.98 -2.19 5.15
N ALA A 47 4.11 -1.21 6.05
CA ALA A 47 5.07 -0.12 5.87
C ALA A 47 6.47 -0.72 5.67
N ILE A 48 7.17 -0.32 4.61
CA ILE A 48 8.57 -0.67 4.41
C ILE A 48 9.35 0.07 5.51
N VAL A 49 9.82 -0.69 6.51
CA VAL A 49 10.72 -0.18 7.53
C VAL A 49 12.13 -0.25 6.95
N VAL A 50 12.72 0.91 6.70
CA VAL A 50 14.13 1.01 6.26
C VAL A 50 14.95 1.37 7.50
N GLU A 51 15.84 0.47 7.91
CA GLU A 51 16.88 0.80 8.88
C GLU A 51 17.91 1.71 8.20
N LEU A 52 17.99 2.96 8.64
CA LEU A 52 19.04 3.86 8.20
C LEU A 52 20.33 3.51 8.97
N PRO A 53 21.50 3.52 8.33
CA PRO A 53 22.77 3.34 9.03
C PRO A 53 22.93 4.42 10.11
N GLU A 54 23.60 4.07 11.22
CA GLU A 54 23.91 5.03 12.29
C GLU A 54 24.62 6.24 11.71
N MET A 55 24.00 7.41 11.89
CA MET A 55 24.48 8.67 11.35
C MET A 55 25.72 9.14 12.12
N LEU A 56 26.89 8.78 11.62
CA LEU A 56 28.09 9.57 11.83
C LEU A 56 28.02 10.70 10.78
N ASP A 57 27.87 11.93 11.26
CA ASP A 57 27.84 13.20 10.51
C ASP A 57 26.45 13.63 9.97
N TYR A 58 25.81 14.49 10.76
CA TYR A 58 24.53 15.17 10.52
C TYR A 58 24.53 16.14 9.31
N GLU A 59 25.57 16.16 8.46
CA GLU A 59 25.72 17.14 7.38
C GLU A 59 25.25 16.64 5.99
N LEU A 60 24.89 15.36 5.80
CA LEU A 60 24.77 14.79 4.44
C LEU A 60 23.52 13.97 4.10
N LEU A 61 22.44 14.03 4.88
CA LEU A 61 21.14 13.57 4.37
C LEU A 61 20.36 14.73 3.74
N ASP A 62 20.84 15.19 2.58
CA ASP A 62 20.02 16.02 1.70
C ASP A 62 18.72 15.26 1.40
N GLU A 63 17.59 15.90 1.65
CA GLU A 63 16.25 15.34 1.41
C GLU A 63 16.12 14.80 -0.01
N LYS A 64 16.80 15.43 -0.99
CA LYS A 64 16.81 14.94 -2.37
C LYS A 64 17.58 13.63 -2.52
N SER A 65 18.69 13.44 -1.80
CA SER A 65 19.48 12.20 -1.82
C SER A 65 18.70 11.03 -1.23
N VAL A 66 18.00 11.27 -0.12
CA VAL A 66 17.10 10.28 0.51
C VAL A 66 15.95 9.93 -0.43
N LYS A 67 15.29 10.93 -1.02
CA LYS A 67 14.21 10.72 -2.00
C LYS A 67 14.69 10.00 -3.25
N ALA A 68 15.87 10.32 -3.77
CA ALA A 68 16.46 9.66 -4.92
C ALA A 68 16.76 8.18 -4.63
N SER A 69 17.30 7.88 -3.45
CA SER A 69 17.57 6.51 -3.01
C SER A 69 16.28 5.71 -2.82
N MET A 70 15.25 6.32 -2.23
CA MET A 70 13.90 5.72 -2.13
C MET A 70 13.32 5.41 -3.52
N ARG A 71 13.45 6.32 -4.49
CA ARG A 71 13.02 6.06 -5.88
C ARG A 71 13.82 4.96 -6.56
N ALA A 72 15.15 4.93 -6.39
CA ALA A 72 16.00 3.88 -6.93
C ALA A 72 15.61 2.49 -6.40
N ALA A 73 15.11 2.43 -5.16
CA ALA A 73 14.56 1.23 -4.54
C ALA A 73 13.09 0.95 -4.93
N GLY A 74 12.46 1.75 -5.79
CA GLY A 74 11.06 1.58 -6.22
C GLY A 74 10.02 2.04 -5.19
N ILE A 75 10.42 2.80 -4.16
CA ILE A 75 9.54 3.26 -3.08
C ILE A 75 8.97 4.64 -3.45
N THR A 76 7.64 4.77 -3.39
CA THR A 76 6.94 6.04 -3.64
C THR A 76 6.88 6.89 -2.36
N VAL A 77 7.31 8.15 -2.44
CA VAL A 77 7.28 9.11 -1.32
C VAL A 77 6.04 9.98 -1.42
N LYS A 78 5.22 10.02 -0.36
CA LYS A 78 3.97 10.80 -0.34
C LYS A 78 4.25 12.29 -0.04
N GLY A 79 3.69 13.20 -0.84
CA GLY A 79 3.85 14.66 -0.69
C GLY A 79 4.54 15.39 -1.84
N GLU A 80 4.89 14.69 -2.93
CA GLU A 80 5.56 15.29 -4.11
C GLU A 80 4.62 15.91 -5.17
N GLY A 81 3.43 16.35 -4.76
CA GLY A 81 2.52 17.06 -5.65
C GLY A 81 1.48 17.84 -4.86
N ASP A 82 1.79 19.12 -4.58
CA ASP A 82 0.88 20.28 -4.65
C ASP A 82 1.63 21.57 -4.25
N GLY A 83 2.85 21.75 -4.78
CA GLY A 83 3.54 23.03 -4.79
C GLY A 83 3.54 23.57 -6.22
N LYS A 84 2.37 24.00 -6.72
CA LYS A 84 2.31 24.83 -7.93
C LYS A 84 3.01 26.16 -7.61
N ALA A 85 3.94 26.52 -8.50
CA ALA A 85 4.50 27.86 -8.65
C ALA A 85 3.40 28.90 -8.93
#